data_AF-A0A961UER6-F1
#
_entry.id   AF-A0A961UER6-F1
#
_cell.length_a   1.000
_cell.length_b   1.000
_cell.length_c   1.000
_cell.angle_alpha   90.00
_cell.angle_beta   90.00
_cell.angle_gamma   90.00
#
_symmetry.space_group_name_H-M   'P 1'
#
loop_
_entity.id
_entity.type
_entity.pdbx_description
1 polymer ?
#
loop_
_entity_poly.entity_id
_entity_poly.type
_entity_poly.pdbx_seq_one_letter_code
_entity_poly.pdbx_strand_id
1 'polypeptide(L)'
;MSLSSNALLWITWIGLTLVAGAALAGVMYVGGKRDLLLIGGTTSAHHQIELACETCHTSGLFADARKIEKDMNKACLSCHEDELKVSNDSHPVKKFRDPRNADRREQLDALMCVTCHLEHRPEVTNAMAVTLPNDYCLACHQDVYKERPTHVGSGFETCASAGCHNYHDNTALYEDFLVKHAGGEAIAAHPVQSLAATRGRDPLRIALADADPVATLTAFLRDVADEDKKDTAGVDAVARLARVLDAGDAIAPAAFMSEEAIANWAGSAHAVAGVNCAGCHAPEQAKEGDISAIEANWVESPGMDACQSCHKQEAATFVEGKHGMRAHPELSGPRKEPQNAMLKIAALIFHDEPLPPMPVSEALIPMKPDAAHLTVGSCNACHKPHEQDLKVAAVEACASCHDDAHTKAYFTSPHFRLWEAELAGAGEPGSGVTCADCHMPKIEARGKAFTMHNQNAYFRPNEKMIRPVCSNCHSLEFSIDALADPELVESNFNGRPSLHIPSIDWALSRTRRAE
;
A
#
# COMPACT_ATOMS: atom_id res chain seq x y z
N MET A 1 37.64 -42.34 39.12
CA MET A 1 36.40 -42.30 39.93
C MET A 1 35.23 -42.43 38.97
N SER A 2 34.45 -43.50 39.01
CA SER A 2 33.22 -43.58 38.22
C SER A 2 32.16 -42.71 38.90
N LEU A 3 31.62 -41.73 38.19
CA LEU A 3 30.43 -41.00 38.64
C LEU A 3 29.30 -42.00 38.87
N SER A 4 28.54 -41.83 39.94
CA SER A 4 27.31 -42.61 40.13
C SER A 4 26.31 -42.25 39.04
N SER A 5 25.44 -43.19 38.66
CA SER A 5 24.43 -42.95 37.62
C SER A 5 23.58 -41.70 37.91
N ASN A 6 23.27 -41.43 39.18
CA ASN A 6 22.54 -40.24 39.59
C ASN A 6 23.35 -38.94 39.38
N ALA A 7 24.64 -38.94 39.70
CA ALA A 7 25.50 -37.79 39.47
C ALA A 7 25.64 -37.49 37.96
N LEU A 8 25.75 -38.52 37.13
CA LEU A 8 25.78 -38.38 35.68
C LEU A 8 24.47 -37.79 35.15
N LEU A 9 23.32 -38.26 35.64
CA LEU A 9 22.00 -37.72 35.27
C LEU A 9 21.85 -36.24 35.66
N TRP A 10 22.26 -35.85 36.86
CA TRP A 10 22.21 -34.45 37.30
C TRP A 10 23.14 -33.54 36.48
N ILE A 11 24.38 -33.97 36.23
CA ILE A 11 25.33 -33.22 35.39
C ILE A 11 24.77 -33.06 33.97
N THR A 12 24.19 -34.14 33.41
CA THR A 12 23.58 -34.11 32.08
C THR A 12 22.38 -33.17 32.06
N TRP A 13 21.48 -33.23 33.05
CA TRP A 13 20.31 -32.36 33.13
C TRP A 13 20.69 -30.88 33.27
N ILE A 14 21.65 -30.56 34.15
CA ILE A 14 22.17 -29.20 34.29
C ILE A 14 22.82 -28.74 32.99
N GLY A 15 23.66 -29.58 32.37
CA GLY A 15 24.32 -29.29 31.11
C GLY A 15 23.31 -28.97 29.99
N LEU A 16 22.31 -29.83 29.81
CA LEU A 16 21.23 -29.62 28.82
C LEU A 16 20.43 -28.35 29.11
N THR A 17 20.13 -28.07 30.38
CA THR A 17 19.39 -26.86 30.77
C THR A 17 20.19 -25.59 30.47
N LEU A 18 21.50 -25.59 30.78
CA LEU A 18 22.38 -24.46 30.47
C LEU A 18 22.54 -24.26 28.96
N VAL A 19 22.66 -25.34 28.18
CA VAL A 19 22.72 -25.28 26.71
C VAL A 19 21.42 -24.72 26.14
N ALA A 20 20.26 -25.22 26.59
CA ALA A 20 18.96 -24.72 26.15
C ALA A 20 18.76 -23.24 26.52
N GLY A 21 19.11 -22.87 27.75
CA GLY A 21 19.06 -21.48 28.21
C GLY A 21 19.99 -20.56 27.43
N ALA A 22 21.21 -21.00 27.13
CA ALA A 22 22.17 -20.26 26.32
C ALA A 22 21.70 -20.11 24.85
N ALA A 23 21.07 -21.14 24.28
CA ALA A 23 20.50 -21.07 22.94
C ALA A 23 19.34 -20.06 22.87
N LEU A 24 18.41 -20.09 23.84
CA LEU A 24 17.33 -19.11 23.93
C LEU A 24 17.86 -17.69 24.14
N ALA A 25 18.87 -17.51 24.99
CA ALA A 25 19.53 -16.22 25.16
C ALA A 25 20.23 -15.76 23.87
N GLY A 26 20.83 -16.68 23.10
CA GLY A 26 21.41 -16.40 21.79
C GLY A 26 20.38 -15.82 20.82
N VAL A 27 19.22 -16.46 20.68
CA VAL A 27 18.10 -15.97 19.85
C VAL A 27 17.62 -14.59 20.30
N MET A 28 17.39 -14.43 21.61
CA MET A 28 16.84 -13.20 22.19
C MET A 28 17.79 -12.01 22.07
N TYR A 29 19.08 -12.19 22.38
CA TYR A 29 20.03 -11.09 22.57
C TYR A 29 21.08 -10.94 21.46
N VAL A 30 21.34 -11.97 20.65
CA VAL A 30 22.36 -11.94 19.59
C VAL A 30 21.75 -11.92 18.19
N GLY A 31 21.01 -12.96 17.81
CA GLY A 31 20.60 -13.16 16.41
C GLY A 31 19.68 -14.37 16.22
N GLY A 32 18.86 -14.39 15.17
CA GLY A 32 18.26 -15.62 14.65
C GLY A 32 16.73 -15.71 14.73
N LYS A 33 16.21 -16.94 14.61
CA LYS A 33 14.78 -17.26 14.46
C LYS A 33 13.94 -16.92 15.71
N ARG A 34 13.39 -15.69 15.72
CA ARG A 34 12.59 -15.13 16.83
C ARG A 34 11.11 -15.42 16.74
N ASP A 35 10.64 -15.97 15.63
CA ASP A 35 9.30 -16.53 15.50
C ASP A 35 8.98 -17.55 16.62
N LEU A 36 10.00 -18.24 17.13
CA LEU A 36 9.91 -19.11 18.31
C LEU A 36 9.49 -18.40 19.62
N LEU A 37 9.63 -17.07 19.67
CA LEU A 37 9.34 -16.24 20.84
C LEU A 37 8.05 -15.43 20.68
N LEU A 38 7.36 -15.53 19.55
CA LEU A 38 6.09 -14.84 19.31
C LEU A 38 5.01 -15.35 20.26
N ILE A 39 4.36 -14.43 20.97
CA ILE A 39 3.27 -14.74 21.89
C ILE A 39 1.94 -14.64 21.13
N GLY A 40 1.70 -15.56 20.19
CA GLY A 40 0.56 -15.48 19.27
C GLY A 40 0.87 -14.69 18.00
N GLY A 41 -0.01 -14.84 16.99
CA GLY A 41 0.17 -14.23 15.67
C GLY A 41 -0.11 -12.72 15.69
N THR A 42 0.57 -11.97 14.83
CA THR A 42 0.28 -10.54 14.63
C THR A 42 -0.89 -10.34 13.67
N THR A 43 -1.33 -9.09 13.52
CA THR A 43 -2.34 -8.72 12.54
C THR A 43 -1.87 -9.01 11.10
N SER A 44 -2.83 -9.21 10.18
CA SER A 44 -2.55 -9.71 8.82
C SER A 44 -1.47 -8.95 8.03
N ALA A 45 -1.31 -7.63 8.25
CA ALA A 45 -0.27 -6.84 7.60
C ALA A 45 1.09 -7.02 8.30
N HIS A 46 1.09 -6.96 9.63
CA HIS A 46 2.29 -7.08 10.45
C HIS A 46 2.87 -8.49 10.50
N HIS A 47 2.11 -9.52 10.09
CA HIS A 47 2.62 -10.88 9.93
C HIS A 47 3.91 -10.93 9.10
N GLN A 48 4.00 -10.07 8.08
CA GLN A 48 5.16 -10.04 7.20
C GLN A 48 6.45 -9.56 7.88
N ILE A 49 6.36 -8.88 9.01
CA ILE A 49 7.51 -8.28 9.72
C ILE A 49 7.74 -8.91 11.10
N GLU A 50 7.13 -10.07 11.37
CA GLU A 50 7.24 -10.79 12.66
C GLU A 50 8.68 -11.15 13.06
N LEU A 51 9.60 -11.25 12.09
CA LEU A 51 11.02 -11.50 12.34
C LEU A 51 11.80 -10.23 12.75
N ALA A 52 11.23 -9.04 12.56
CA ALA A 52 11.84 -7.76 12.87
C ALA A 52 11.23 -7.13 14.13
N CYS A 53 11.24 -7.87 15.25
CA CYS A 53 10.58 -7.47 16.51
C CYS A 53 10.95 -6.06 16.99
N GLU A 54 12.19 -5.61 16.77
CA GLU A 54 12.69 -4.27 17.14
C GLU A 54 11.99 -3.15 16.39
N THR A 55 11.32 -3.45 15.27
CA THR A 55 10.48 -2.49 14.58
C THR A 55 9.40 -1.95 15.53
N CYS A 56 8.83 -2.80 16.39
CA CYS A 56 7.80 -2.40 17.36
C CYS A 56 8.36 -2.26 18.77
N HIS A 57 9.30 -3.13 19.15
CA HIS A 57 9.91 -3.17 20.48
C HIS A 57 11.25 -2.42 20.51
N THR A 58 11.17 -1.09 20.48
CA THR A 58 12.36 -0.20 20.35
C THR A 58 13.00 0.20 21.69
N SER A 59 12.40 -0.16 22.83
CA SER A 59 12.94 0.19 24.15
C SER A 59 14.11 -0.69 24.56
N GLY A 60 15.07 -0.10 25.28
CA GLY A 60 16.20 -0.82 25.86
C GLY A 60 15.80 -1.75 27.01
N LEU A 61 16.70 -2.69 27.34
CA LEU A 61 16.55 -3.60 28.47
C LEU A 61 16.37 -2.80 29.77
N PHE A 62 15.41 -3.23 30.61
CA PHE A 62 15.02 -2.59 31.87
C PHE A 62 14.34 -1.21 31.76
N ALA A 63 13.85 -0.82 30.57
CA ALA A 63 12.95 0.32 30.46
C ALA A 63 11.69 0.11 31.32
N ASP A 64 11.22 1.18 31.98
CA ASP A 64 9.96 1.15 32.70
C ASP A 64 8.75 1.10 31.73
N ALA A 65 7.58 0.73 32.25
CA ALA A 65 6.36 0.57 31.44
C ALA A 65 6.00 1.83 30.65
N ARG A 66 6.13 3.02 31.25
CA ARG A 66 5.78 4.28 30.61
C ARG A 66 6.71 4.57 29.43
N LYS A 67 8.00 4.27 29.58
CA LYS A 67 8.96 4.40 28.48
C LYS A 67 8.65 3.42 27.36
N ILE A 68 8.32 2.17 27.69
CA ILE A 68 7.94 1.13 26.71
C ILE A 68 6.74 1.58 25.89
N GLU A 69 5.66 2.01 26.54
CA GLU A 69 4.45 2.48 25.86
C GLU A 69 4.76 3.66 24.92
N LYS A 70 5.55 4.64 25.39
CA LYS A 70 5.93 5.81 24.59
C LYS A 70 6.75 5.44 23.35
N ASP A 71 7.76 4.60 23.53
CA ASP A 71 8.65 4.19 22.45
C ASP A 71 7.89 3.33 21.42
N MET A 72 7.00 2.43 21.88
CA MET A 72 6.13 1.63 21.02
C MET A 72 5.13 2.48 20.24
N ASN A 73 4.51 3.48 20.88
CA ASN A 73 3.63 4.42 20.18
C ASN A 73 4.39 5.23 19.12
N LYS A 74 5.65 5.60 19.39
CA LYS A 74 6.49 6.27 18.39
C LYS A 74 6.79 5.33 17.21
N ALA A 75 7.04 4.05 17.46
CA ALA A 75 7.25 3.05 16.42
C ALA A 75 6.03 2.86 15.51
N CYS A 76 4.80 2.86 16.06
CA CYS A 76 3.60 2.84 15.22
C CYS A 76 3.54 4.09 14.31
N LEU A 77 3.86 5.27 14.86
CA LEU A 77 3.78 6.52 14.13
C LEU A 77 4.87 6.71 13.07
N SER A 78 6.04 6.05 13.17
CA SER A 78 7.05 6.16 12.11
C SER A 78 6.58 5.63 10.76
N CYS A 79 5.60 4.73 10.74
CA CYS A 79 4.99 4.23 9.50
C CYS A 79 3.58 4.80 9.26
N HIS A 80 2.74 4.96 10.29
CA HIS A 80 1.32 5.31 10.11
C HIS A 80 1.00 6.81 10.19
N GLU A 81 1.96 7.68 10.53
CA GLU A 81 1.67 9.11 10.69
C GLU A 81 1.16 9.76 9.40
N ASP A 82 1.74 9.43 8.25
CA ASP A 82 1.34 10.02 6.97
C ASP A 82 -0.02 9.49 6.50
N GLU A 83 -0.34 8.22 6.78
CA GLU A 83 -1.67 7.66 6.54
C GLU A 83 -2.75 8.41 7.35
N LEU A 84 -2.48 8.71 8.63
CA LEU A 84 -3.41 9.46 9.49
C LEU A 84 -3.63 10.90 8.99
N LYS A 85 -2.59 11.54 8.43
CA LYS A 85 -2.71 12.87 7.81
C LYS A 85 -3.59 12.83 6.57
N VAL A 86 -3.38 11.85 5.69
CA VAL A 86 -4.19 11.69 4.46
C VAL A 86 -5.65 11.39 4.78
N SER A 87 -5.90 10.61 5.84
CA SER A 87 -7.26 10.23 6.27
C SER A 87 -8.01 11.36 6.98
N ASN A 88 -7.37 12.52 7.21
CA ASN A 88 -7.96 13.64 7.95
C ASN A 88 -8.49 13.19 9.33
N ASP A 89 -7.62 12.54 10.12
CA ASP A 89 -7.96 11.95 11.41
C ASP A 89 -8.84 12.86 12.29
N SER A 90 -10.06 12.38 12.59
CA SER A 90 -11.05 13.07 13.46
C SER A 90 -10.71 12.97 14.94
N HIS A 91 -9.82 12.04 15.29
CA HIS A 91 -9.39 11.73 16.64
C HIS A 91 -7.86 11.84 16.80
N PRO A 92 -7.24 12.97 16.41
CA PRO A 92 -5.80 13.10 16.52
C PRO A 92 -5.41 13.24 17.99
N VAL A 93 -4.24 12.71 18.36
CA VAL A 93 -3.68 12.79 19.72
C VAL A 93 -3.74 14.20 20.32
N LYS A 94 -3.57 15.25 19.50
CA LYS A 94 -3.68 16.66 19.92
C LYS A 94 -5.02 17.00 20.58
N LYS A 95 -6.13 16.42 20.11
CA LYS A 95 -7.49 16.61 20.66
C LYS A 95 -7.59 16.08 22.09
N PHE A 96 -6.99 14.91 22.34
CA PHE A 96 -7.05 14.24 23.64
C PHE A 96 -6.07 14.81 24.68
N ARG A 97 -5.02 15.51 24.24
CA ARG A 97 -4.12 16.25 25.14
C ARG A 97 -4.77 17.47 25.80
N ASP A 98 -5.94 17.91 25.31
CA ASP A 98 -6.71 18.96 25.96
C ASP A 98 -7.13 18.51 27.38
N PRO A 99 -6.82 19.28 28.45
CA PRO A 99 -7.20 18.94 29.81
C PRO A 99 -8.70 18.70 30.01
N ARG A 100 -9.57 19.28 29.17
CA ARG A 100 -11.01 19.07 29.21
C ARG A 100 -11.43 17.64 28.87
N ASN A 101 -10.52 16.83 28.33
CA ASN A 101 -10.73 15.41 28.04
C ASN A 101 -10.13 14.50 29.13
N ALA A 102 -9.66 15.03 30.26
CA ALA A 102 -9.07 14.23 31.33
C ALA A 102 -10.01 13.10 31.81
N ASP A 103 -11.27 13.42 32.12
CA ASP A 103 -12.26 12.44 32.60
C ASP A 103 -12.55 11.34 31.55
N ARG A 104 -12.52 11.69 30.26
CA ARG A 104 -12.66 10.72 29.17
C ARG A 104 -11.44 9.81 29.05
N ARG A 105 -10.23 10.38 29.19
CA ARG A 105 -8.97 9.61 29.15
C ARG A 105 -8.81 8.66 30.35
N GLU A 106 -9.46 8.93 31.47
CA GLU A 106 -9.51 7.99 32.59
C GLU A 106 -10.31 6.73 32.25
N GLN A 107 -11.32 6.84 31.38
CA GLN A 107 -12.10 5.69 30.89
C GLN A 107 -11.41 4.97 29.74
N LEU A 108 -10.84 5.71 28.78
CA LEU A 108 -10.13 5.17 27.62
C LEU A 108 -9.01 6.14 27.19
N ASP A 109 -7.75 5.75 27.41
CA ASP A 109 -6.62 6.62 27.07
C ASP A 109 -6.28 6.59 25.57
N ALA A 110 -6.99 7.40 24.80
CA ALA A 110 -6.82 7.56 23.36
C ALA A 110 -5.52 8.30 22.93
N LEU A 111 -4.56 8.51 23.85
CA LEU A 111 -3.24 9.06 23.52
C LEU A 111 -2.29 8.03 22.90
N MET A 112 -2.57 6.74 23.09
CA MET A 112 -1.68 5.65 22.72
C MET A 112 -2.37 4.71 21.74
N CYS A 113 -1.72 4.41 20.60
CA CYS A 113 -2.25 3.48 19.60
C CYS A 113 -2.56 2.11 20.21
N VAL A 114 -1.68 1.63 21.09
CA VAL A 114 -1.80 0.32 21.76
C VAL A 114 -2.93 0.23 22.77
N THR A 115 -3.58 1.34 23.14
CA THR A 115 -4.83 1.29 23.90
C THR A 115 -5.92 0.57 23.10
N CYS A 116 -5.96 0.78 21.79
CA CYS A 116 -6.98 0.24 20.90
C CYS A 116 -6.45 -0.88 19.98
N HIS A 117 -5.16 -0.86 19.67
CA HIS A 117 -4.51 -1.73 18.69
C HIS A 117 -3.41 -2.56 19.37
N LEU A 118 -3.81 -3.62 20.07
CA LEU A 118 -2.86 -4.59 20.62
C LEU A 118 -2.49 -5.63 19.57
N GLU A 119 -1.21 -5.72 19.26
CA GLU A 119 -0.68 -6.83 18.48
C GLU A 119 -0.62 -8.12 19.31
N HIS A 120 -0.43 -9.25 18.62
CA HIS A 120 -0.32 -10.58 19.25
C HIS A 120 -1.61 -11.07 19.93
N ARG A 121 -2.78 -10.58 19.51
CA ARG A 121 -4.09 -10.89 20.11
C ARG A 121 -5.15 -11.30 19.07
N PRO A 122 -4.84 -12.21 18.13
CA PRO A 122 -5.70 -12.50 16.99
C PRO A 122 -7.10 -12.98 17.39
N GLU A 123 -7.26 -13.54 18.58
CA GLU A 123 -8.53 -14.01 19.14
C GLU A 123 -9.56 -12.90 19.44
N VAL A 124 -9.11 -11.65 19.63
CA VAL A 124 -9.96 -10.49 19.94
C VAL A 124 -9.75 -9.33 18.96
N THR A 125 -8.93 -9.51 17.92
CA THR A 125 -8.68 -8.50 16.90
C THR A 125 -9.86 -8.43 15.91
N ASN A 126 -10.51 -7.27 15.85
CA ASN A 126 -11.57 -6.96 14.89
C ASN A 126 -11.03 -6.36 13.59
N ALA A 127 -11.93 -5.96 12.69
CA ALA A 127 -11.59 -5.13 11.54
C ALA A 127 -10.79 -3.88 11.98
N MET A 128 -9.93 -3.37 11.09
CA MET A 128 -8.98 -2.29 11.40
C MET A 128 -7.96 -2.61 12.51
N ALA A 129 -7.73 -3.89 12.80
CA ALA A 129 -6.80 -4.31 13.85
C ALA A 129 -7.15 -3.76 15.24
N VAL A 130 -8.44 -3.46 15.50
CA VAL A 130 -8.91 -2.95 16.79
C VAL A 130 -9.18 -4.11 17.74
N THR A 131 -8.57 -4.10 18.92
CA THR A 131 -8.70 -5.14 19.96
C THR A 131 -9.66 -4.77 21.09
N LEU A 132 -10.51 -3.77 20.86
CA LEU A 132 -11.56 -3.35 21.80
C LEU A 132 -12.93 -3.90 21.40
N PRO A 133 -13.85 -4.09 22.36
CA PRO A 133 -15.25 -4.38 22.06
C PRO A 133 -15.91 -3.25 21.25
N ASN A 134 -16.90 -3.56 20.41
CA ASN A 134 -17.53 -2.60 19.48
C ASN A 134 -18.20 -1.39 20.14
N ASP A 135 -18.44 -1.42 21.46
CA ASP A 135 -19.04 -0.32 22.22
C ASP A 135 -18.02 0.69 22.77
N TYR A 136 -16.72 0.56 22.46
CA TYR A 136 -15.66 1.44 23.00
C TYR A 136 -15.92 2.94 22.79
N CYS A 137 -16.64 3.32 21.73
CA CYS A 137 -17.05 4.70 21.47
C CYS A 137 -17.88 5.29 22.61
N LEU A 138 -18.65 4.46 23.32
CA LEU A 138 -19.47 4.86 24.45
C LEU A 138 -18.66 5.22 25.69
N ALA A 139 -17.36 4.92 25.76
CA ALA A 139 -16.51 5.47 26.83
C ALA A 139 -16.47 7.01 26.80
N CYS A 140 -16.65 7.61 25.62
CA CYS A 140 -16.52 9.06 25.41
C CYS A 140 -17.82 9.73 24.91
N HIS A 141 -18.70 8.98 24.22
CA HIS A 141 -19.89 9.49 23.53
C HIS A 141 -21.22 9.08 24.17
N GLN A 142 -21.27 8.87 25.49
CA GLN A 142 -22.47 8.39 26.20
C GLN A 142 -23.72 9.24 25.97
N ASP A 143 -23.54 10.56 25.82
CA ASP A 143 -24.66 11.49 25.68
C ASP A 143 -25.18 11.60 24.25
N VAL A 144 -24.59 10.90 23.27
CA VAL A 144 -25.05 10.94 21.87
C VAL A 144 -26.53 10.55 21.75
N TYR A 145 -26.98 9.55 22.53
CA TYR A 145 -28.37 9.10 22.56
C TYR A 145 -29.33 10.13 23.18
N LYS A 146 -28.82 11.04 24.01
CA LYS A 146 -29.61 12.11 24.63
C LYS A 146 -29.65 13.35 23.74
N GLU A 147 -28.51 13.69 23.15
CA GLU A 147 -28.32 14.93 22.39
C GLU A 147 -28.63 14.80 20.90
N ARG A 148 -28.75 13.58 20.37
CA ARG A 148 -29.01 13.32 18.95
C ARG A 148 -30.25 12.44 18.80
N PRO A 149 -31.41 13.03 18.46
CA PRO A 149 -32.64 12.27 18.19
C PRO A 149 -32.50 11.19 17.11
N THR A 150 -31.57 11.37 16.16
CA THR A 150 -31.27 10.37 15.11
C THR A 150 -30.58 9.11 15.63
N HIS A 151 -30.01 9.14 16.83
CA HIS A 151 -29.31 8.00 17.43
C HIS A 151 -30.19 7.24 18.43
N VAL A 152 -31.37 7.78 18.79
CA VAL A 152 -32.28 7.15 19.76
C VAL A 152 -32.74 5.79 19.23
N GLY A 153 -32.47 4.73 19.99
CA GLY A 153 -32.83 3.35 19.62
C GLY A 153 -31.83 2.65 18.72
N SER A 154 -30.76 3.32 18.27
CA SER A 154 -29.65 2.69 17.55
C SER A 154 -28.78 1.88 18.52
N GLY A 155 -28.34 0.69 18.10
CA GLY A 155 -27.38 -0.10 18.85
C GLY A 155 -25.97 0.48 18.74
N PHE A 156 -25.08 0.13 19.68
CA PHE A 156 -23.72 0.66 19.74
C PHE A 156 -22.86 0.24 18.54
N GLU A 157 -23.16 -0.92 17.96
CA GLU A 157 -22.52 -1.46 16.77
C GLU A 157 -22.69 -0.57 15.53
N THR A 158 -23.69 0.30 15.53
CA THR A 158 -24.00 1.21 14.42
C THR A 158 -22.98 2.34 14.28
N CYS A 159 -22.22 2.67 15.33
CA CYS A 159 -21.29 3.80 15.29
C CYS A 159 -20.23 3.67 14.17
N ALA A 160 -19.75 2.45 13.93
CA ALA A 160 -18.78 2.15 12.87
C ALA A 160 -19.43 1.51 11.63
N SER A 161 -20.55 0.80 11.79
CA SER A 161 -21.19 0.06 10.68
C SER A 161 -22.27 0.84 9.93
N ALA A 162 -22.78 1.96 10.48
CA ALA A 162 -23.84 2.72 9.85
C ALA A 162 -23.32 3.73 8.80
N GLY A 163 -22.09 3.59 8.29
CA GLY A 163 -21.54 4.40 7.20
C GLY A 163 -21.47 5.91 7.45
N CYS A 164 -21.68 6.37 8.68
CA CYS A 164 -21.67 7.80 9.02
C CYS A 164 -20.30 8.31 9.47
N HIS A 165 -19.46 7.44 10.03
CA HIS A 165 -18.28 7.87 10.75
C HIS A 165 -17.23 6.77 10.83
N ASN A 166 -15.97 7.13 10.64
CA ASN A 166 -14.82 6.31 10.93
C ASN A 166 -13.94 7.03 11.95
N TYR A 167 -13.31 6.28 12.87
CA TYR A 167 -12.53 6.89 13.95
C TYR A 167 -11.37 7.73 13.40
N HIS A 168 -10.57 7.17 12.48
CA HIS A 168 -9.41 7.86 11.89
C HIS A 168 -9.65 8.44 10.49
N ASP A 169 -10.79 8.20 9.87
CA ASP A 169 -11.06 8.64 8.50
C ASP A 169 -12.24 9.61 8.44
N ASN A 170 -11.96 10.82 7.97
CA ASN A 170 -12.93 11.88 7.78
C ASN A 170 -12.92 12.42 6.35
N THR A 171 -12.59 11.57 5.38
CA THR A 171 -12.51 11.97 3.98
C THR A 171 -13.87 11.97 3.30
N ALA A 172 -14.74 11.00 3.58
CA ALA A 172 -16.05 10.85 2.90
C ALA A 172 -17.25 10.74 3.85
N LEU A 173 -17.05 10.31 5.10
CA LEU A 173 -18.13 10.00 6.04
C LEU A 173 -18.25 11.10 7.10
N TYR A 174 -18.70 12.28 6.67
CA TYR A 174 -19.08 13.37 7.58
C TYR A 174 -20.29 14.12 7.06
N GLU A 175 -21.08 14.65 7.98
CA GLU A 175 -22.43 15.17 7.74
C GLU A 175 -22.52 16.14 6.55
N ASP A 176 -21.69 17.19 6.52
CA ASP A 176 -21.70 18.17 5.44
C ASP A 176 -21.44 17.53 4.07
N PHE A 177 -20.55 16.54 4.00
CA PHE A 177 -20.29 15.79 2.77
C PHE A 177 -21.47 14.91 2.38
N LEU A 178 -22.06 14.19 3.35
CA LEU A 178 -23.23 13.34 3.12
C LEU A 178 -24.39 14.17 2.55
N VAL A 179 -24.70 15.31 3.17
CA VAL A 179 -25.78 16.21 2.72
C VAL A 179 -25.47 16.78 1.34
N LYS A 180 -24.25 17.27 1.12
CA LYS A 180 -23.85 17.89 -0.16
C LYS A 180 -23.95 16.94 -1.35
N HIS A 181 -23.74 15.65 -1.13
CA HIS A 181 -23.70 14.64 -2.21
C HIS A 181 -24.90 13.67 -2.17
N ALA A 182 -25.97 14.04 -1.46
CA ALA A 182 -27.19 13.25 -1.40
C ALA A 182 -28.00 13.33 -2.71
N GLY A 183 -28.78 12.28 -3.01
CA GLY A 183 -29.78 12.29 -4.09
C GLY A 183 -29.23 12.16 -5.52
N GLY A 184 -28.00 11.68 -5.68
CA GLY A 184 -27.42 11.38 -7.00
C GLY A 184 -27.93 10.06 -7.61
N GLU A 185 -27.88 9.94 -8.93
CA GLU A 185 -28.19 8.69 -9.63
C GLU A 185 -27.17 7.60 -9.28
N ALA A 186 -27.64 6.37 -9.04
CA ALA A 186 -26.80 5.24 -8.63
C ALA A 186 -25.61 4.98 -9.57
N ILE A 187 -25.80 5.24 -10.86
CA ILE A 187 -24.76 5.19 -11.89
C ILE A 187 -24.86 6.50 -12.65
N ALA A 188 -23.74 7.22 -12.78
CA ALA A 188 -23.68 8.46 -13.52
C ALA A 188 -23.98 8.25 -15.00
N ALA A 189 -24.54 9.27 -15.66
CA ALA A 189 -24.80 9.23 -17.11
C ALA A 189 -23.53 9.00 -17.95
N HIS A 190 -22.37 9.49 -17.47
CA HIS A 190 -21.05 9.26 -18.05
C HIS A 190 -20.12 8.67 -16.97
N PRO A 191 -20.19 7.35 -16.72
CA PRO A 191 -19.50 6.71 -15.60
C PRO A 191 -18.04 6.44 -15.97
N VAL A 192 -17.22 7.50 -15.97
CA VAL A 192 -15.79 7.41 -16.32
C VAL A 192 -14.90 7.86 -15.18
N GLN A 193 -13.85 7.09 -14.92
CA GLN A 193 -12.74 7.49 -14.06
C GLN A 193 -11.82 8.45 -14.82
N SER A 194 -12.03 9.75 -14.63
CA SER A 194 -11.34 10.81 -15.39
C SER A 194 -9.81 10.71 -15.36
N LEU A 195 -9.22 10.42 -14.20
CA LEU A 195 -7.77 10.24 -14.07
C LEU A 195 -7.29 8.95 -14.73
N ALA A 196 -8.08 7.86 -14.69
CA ALA A 196 -7.77 6.63 -15.41
C ALA A 196 -7.91 6.82 -16.93
N ALA A 197 -8.85 7.63 -17.40
CA ALA A 197 -9.09 7.95 -18.81
C ALA A 197 -7.89 8.62 -19.52
N THR A 198 -6.92 9.13 -18.76
CA THR A 198 -5.63 9.65 -19.27
C THR A 198 -4.62 8.56 -19.64
N ARG A 199 -4.88 7.29 -19.30
CA ARG A 199 -4.01 6.14 -19.65
C ARG A 199 -3.74 6.13 -21.16
N GLY A 200 -2.46 6.02 -21.52
CA GLY A 200 -2.03 5.91 -22.92
C GLY A 200 -2.01 7.22 -23.73
N ARG A 201 -2.44 8.36 -23.17
CA ARG A 201 -2.37 9.66 -23.85
C ARG A 201 -1.07 10.40 -23.54
N ASP A 202 0.06 9.74 -23.74
CA ASP A 202 1.36 10.43 -23.68
C ASP A 202 1.50 11.32 -24.94
N PRO A 203 1.54 12.65 -24.80
CA PRO A 203 1.65 13.57 -25.93
C PRO A 203 2.87 13.28 -26.81
N LEU A 204 3.96 12.77 -26.24
CA LEU A 204 5.16 12.43 -27.00
C LEU A 204 4.91 11.20 -27.89
N ARG A 205 4.24 10.16 -27.38
CA ARG A 205 3.84 9.00 -28.20
C ARG A 205 2.82 9.36 -29.27
N ILE A 206 1.86 10.23 -28.96
CA ILE A 206 0.89 10.72 -29.94
C ILE A 206 1.62 11.47 -31.06
N ALA A 207 2.54 12.37 -30.70
CA ALA A 207 3.34 13.11 -31.67
C ALA A 207 4.18 12.17 -32.56
N LEU A 208 4.81 11.14 -32.00
CA LEU A 208 5.61 10.16 -32.77
C LEU A 208 4.78 9.38 -33.81
N ALA A 209 3.46 9.27 -33.63
CA ALA A 209 2.55 8.63 -34.58
C ALA A 209 2.00 9.61 -35.64
N ASP A 210 2.24 10.92 -35.49
CA ASP A 210 1.75 11.95 -36.40
C ASP A 210 2.71 12.19 -37.59
N ALA A 211 2.19 12.76 -38.68
CA ALA A 211 2.99 13.12 -39.84
C ALA A 211 3.98 14.27 -39.57
N ASP A 212 3.65 15.17 -38.62
CA ASP A 212 4.54 16.21 -38.11
C ASP A 212 4.62 16.15 -36.57
N PRO A 213 5.51 15.29 -36.04
CA PRO A 213 5.70 15.13 -34.60
C PRO A 213 6.08 16.44 -33.89
N VAL A 214 6.87 17.30 -34.54
CA VAL A 214 7.34 18.55 -33.94
C VAL A 214 6.16 19.50 -33.78
N ALA A 215 5.35 19.70 -34.81
CA ALA A 215 4.18 20.57 -34.74
C ALA A 215 3.17 20.06 -33.71
N THR A 216 2.89 18.75 -33.70
CA THR A 216 1.94 18.13 -32.78
C THR A 216 2.37 18.30 -31.33
N LEU A 217 3.64 18.00 -31.01
CA LEU A 217 4.14 18.16 -29.65
C LEU A 217 4.28 19.63 -29.25
N THR A 218 4.64 20.52 -30.18
CA THR A 218 4.69 21.97 -29.93
C THR A 218 3.32 22.52 -29.54
N ALA A 219 2.26 22.11 -30.23
CA ALA A 219 0.90 22.53 -29.93
C ALA A 219 0.49 22.10 -28.52
N PHE A 220 0.77 20.85 -28.16
CA PHE A 220 0.51 20.35 -26.81
C PHE A 220 1.29 21.13 -25.74
N LEU A 221 2.61 21.28 -25.91
CA LEU A 221 3.45 21.96 -24.92
C LEU A 221 3.06 23.42 -24.73
N ARG A 222 2.60 24.10 -25.79
CA ARG A 222 2.12 25.48 -25.71
C ARG A 222 0.81 25.61 -24.93
N ASP A 223 -0.07 24.62 -25.03
CA ASP A 223 -1.37 24.61 -24.33
C ASP A 223 -1.20 24.47 -22.81
N VAL A 224 -0.25 23.65 -22.38
CA VAL A 224 0.02 23.38 -20.95
C VAL A 224 1.10 24.26 -20.32
N ALA A 225 1.77 25.11 -21.12
CA ALA A 225 2.83 25.98 -20.64
C ALA A 225 2.27 27.26 -19.98
N ASP A 226 2.96 27.69 -18.92
CA ASP A 226 2.85 29.05 -18.40
C ASP A 226 3.15 30.07 -19.53
N GLU A 227 2.55 31.27 -19.46
CA GLU A 227 2.66 32.30 -20.51
C GLU A 227 4.11 32.60 -20.93
N ASP A 228 5.05 32.56 -19.98
CA ASP A 228 6.49 32.81 -20.19
C ASP A 228 7.22 31.68 -20.93
N LYS A 229 6.61 30.49 -21.04
CA LYS A 229 7.21 29.30 -21.70
C LYS A 229 6.53 28.92 -23.01
N LYS A 230 5.45 29.61 -23.39
CA LYS A 230 4.74 29.34 -24.65
C LYS A 230 5.61 29.57 -25.89
N ASP A 231 6.53 30.53 -25.82
CA ASP A 231 7.44 30.87 -26.92
C ASP A 231 8.57 29.84 -27.10
N THR A 232 8.95 29.11 -26.03
CA THR A 232 9.98 28.05 -26.10
C THR A 232 9.41 26.68 -26.44
N ALA A 233 8.09 26.51 -26.46
CA ALA A 233 7.43 25.23 -26.66
C ALA A 233 7.91 24.46 -27.90
N GLY A 234 8.24 25.16 -29.00
CA GLY A 234 8.78 24.51 -30.21
C GLY A 234 10.20 23.99 -30.04
N VAL A 235 11.05 24.75 -29.35
CA VAL A 235 12.41 24.33 -29.01
C VAL A 235 12.37 23.14 -28.06
N ASP A 236 11.48 23.19 -27.07
CA ASP A 236 11.26 22.10 -26.11
C ASP A 236 10.74 20.83 -26.79
N ALA A 237 9.84 20.95 -27.78
CA ALA A 237 9.34 19.83 -28.57
C ALA A 237 10.48 19.11 -29.33
N VAL A 238 11.31 19.88 -30.06
CA VAL A 238 12.47 19.34 -30.77
C VAL A 238 13.45 18.66 -29.80
N ALA A 239 13.73 19.31 -28.66
CA ALA A 239 14.64 18.76 -27.66
C ALA A 239 14.12 17.46 -27.01
N ARG A 240 12.80 17.29 -26.86
CA ARG A 240 12.19 16.05 -26.36
C ARG A 240 12.22 14.95 -27.40
N LEU A 241 11.85 15.24 -28.65
CA LEU A 241 11.87 14.28 -29.74
C LEU A 241 13.29 13.77 -30.02
N ALA A 242 14.30 14.64 -29.93
CA ALA A 242 15.71 14.26 -30.10
C ALA A 242 16.27 13.31 -29.01
N ARG A 243 15.53 13.08 -27.92
CA ARG A 243 15.91 12.14 -26.86
C ARG A 243 15.26 10.76 -27.01
N VAL A 244 14.29 10.62 -27.91
CA VAL A 244 13.64 9.34 -28.17
C VAL A 244 14.67 8.38 -28.73
N LEU A 245 14.77 7.20 -28.13
CA LEU A 245 15.68 6.14 -28.56
C LEU A 245 14.92 5.09 -29.37
N ASP A 246 15.61 4.49 -30.34
CA ASP A 246 15.12 3.35 -31.10
C ASP A 246 15.95 2.08 -30.84
N ALA A 247 15.57 0.97 -31.48
CA ALA A 247 16.23 -0.32 -31.31
C ALA A 247 17.75 -0.30 -31.59
N GLY A 248 18.21 0.57 -32.50
CA GLY A 248 19.61 0.74 -32.85
C GLY A 248 20.43 1.49 -31.80
N ASP A 249 19.77 2.22 -30.90
CA ASP A 249 20.43 2.97 -29.84
C ASP A 249 20.72 2.12 -28.59
N ALA A 250 20.27 0.87 -28.51
CA ALA A 250 20.43 0.03 -27.32
C ALA A 250 21.90 -0.18 -26.92
N ILE A 251 22.27 0.18 -25.69
CA ILE A 251 23.63 0.00 -25.12
C ILE A 251 23.57 -1.02 -23.99
N ALA A 252 23.96 -2.25 -24.30
CA ALA A 252 24.08 -3.35 -23.34
C ALA A 252 25.21 -4.31 -23.78
N PRO A 253 25.76 -5.15 -22.87
CA PRO A 253 26.67 -6.21 -23.27
C PRO A 253 25.97 -7.18 -24.23
N ALA A 254 26.73 -7.70 -25.20
CA ALA A 254 26.18 -8.53 -26.29
C ALA A 254 25.38 -9.75 -25.79
N ALA A 255 25.74 -10.30 -24.62
CA ALA A 255 25.03 -11.42 -24.01
C ALA A 255 23.58 -11.10 -23.60
N PHE A 256 23.24 -9.83 -23.38
CA PHE A 256 21.91 -9.38 -22.92
C PHE A 256 21.08 -8.72 -24.02
N MET A 257 21.62 -8.62 -25.24
CA MET A 257 20.95 -8.00 -26.40
C MET A 257 20.12 -9.01 -27.18
N SER A 258 19.10 -9.60 -26.55
CA SER A 258 18.15 -10.44 -27.29
C SER A 258 17.21 -9.58 -28.14
N GLU A 259 16.75 -10.14 -29.27
CA GLU A 259 15.80 -9.46 -30.16
C GLU A 259 14.51 -9.06 -29.42
N GLU A 260 14.01 -9.94 -28.56
CA GLU A 260 12.83 -9.69 -27.72
C GLU A 260 13.06 -8.54 -26.73
N ALA A 261 14.21 -8.53 -26.02
CA ALA A 261 14.50 -7.48 -25.05
C ALA A 261 14.61 -6.10 -25.72
N ILE A 262 15.28 -6.02 -26.87
CA ILE A 262 15.43 -4.80 -27.65
C ILE A 262 14.07 -4.33 -28.18
N ALA A 263 13.26 -5.24 -28.77
CA ALA A 263 11.96 -4.88 -29.31
C ALA A 263 10.99 -4.38 -28.23
N ASN A 264 10.99 -5.04 -27.06
CA ASN A 264 10.21 -4.60 -25.91
C ASN A 264 10.67 -3.21 -25.46
N TRP A 265 11.96 -3.04 -25.14
CA TRP A 265 12.52 -1.79 -24.66
C TRP A 265 12.30 -0.63 -25.65
N ALA A 266 12.56 -0.84 -26.94
CA ALA A 266 12.50 0.22 -27.95
C ALA A 266 11.11 0.87 -28.08
N GLY A 267 10.02 0.14 -27.83
CA GLY A 267 8.69 0.74 -27.79
C GLY A 267 8.18 1.10 -26.39
N SER A 268 8.99 0.87 -25.34
CA SER A 268 8.64 1.22 -23.96
C SER A 268 8.62 2.74 -23.74
N ALA A 269 7.99 3.17 -22.64
CA ALA A 269 8.04 4.58 -22.24
C ALA A 269 9.47 5.02 -21.85
N HIS A 270 10.34 4.09 -21.48
CA HIS A 270 11.74 4.36 -21.14
C HIS A 270 12.55 4.77 -22.37
N ALA A 271 12.46 4.03 -23.49
CA ALA A 271 13.11 4.42 -24.74
C ALA A 271 12.60 5.77 -25.25
N VAL A 272 11.27 5.99 -25.18
CA VAL A 272 10.64 7.27 -25.52
C VAL A 272 11.14 8.42 -24.62
N ALA A 273 11.44 8.14 -23.34
CA ALA A 273 11.99 9.10 -22.39
C ALA A 273 13.52 9.29 -22.49
N GLY A 274 14.20 8.57 -23.37
CA GLY A 274 15.66 8.62 -23.52
C GLY A 274 16.44 7.78 -22.52
N VAL A 275 15.79 6.81 -21.87
CA VAL A 275 16.41 5.90 -20.90
C VAL A 275 16.92 4.65 -21.63
N ASN A 276 18.24 4.52 -21.69
CA ASN A 276 18.93 3.37 -22.29
C ASN A 276 19.09 2.20 -21.30
N CYS A 277 19.39 0.99 -21.80
CA CYS A 277 19.61 -0.21 -20.99
C CYS A 277 20.67 0.01 -19.91
N ALA A 278 21.84 0.58 -20.28
CA ALA A 278 22.89 0.92 -19.32
C ALA A 278 22.44 1.91 -18.24
N GLY A 279 21.43 2.74 -18.52
CA GLY A 279 20.86 3.69 -17.55
C GLY A 279 20.21 3.01 -16.34
N CYS A 280 19.78 1.75 -16.46
CA CYS A 280 19.24 0.96 -15.34
C CYS A 280 20.22 -0.11 -14.86
N HIS A 281 20.96 -0.74 -15.78
CA HIS A 281 21.81 -1.88 -15.48
C HIS A 281 23.25 -1.51 -15.12
N ALA A 282 23.72 -0.30 -15.45
CA ALA A 282 25.04 0.23 -15.09
C ALA A 282 24.99 1.78 -14.98
N PRO A 283 24.13 2.35 -14.10
CA PRO A 283 23.75 3.77 -14.13
C PRO A 283 24.91 4.75 -13.98
N GLU A 284 25.94 4.37 -13.22
CA GLU A 284 27.13 5.21 -13.04
C GLU A 284 27.98 5.30 -14.31
N GLN A 285 28.15 4.19 -15.03
CA GLN A 285 28.96 4.10 -16.25
C GLN A 285 28.20 4.53 -17.52
N ALA A 286 26.87 4.52 -17.48
CA ALA A 286 26.03 4.93 -18.60
C ALA A 286 26.34 6.35 -19.12
N LYS A 287 26.84 7.25 -18.25
CA LYS A 287 27.19 8.64 -18.60
C LYS A 287 28.47 8.75 -19.42
N GLU A 288 29.37 7.77 -19.29
CA GLU A 288 30.70 7.80 -19.91
C GLU A 288 30.70 7.13 -21.29
N GLY A 289 29.73 6.25 -21.56
CA GLY A 289 29.56 5.59 -22.87
C GLY A 289 30.63 4.54 -23.19
N ASP A 290 31.49 4.17 -22.22
CA ASP A 290 32.45 3.09 -22.38
C ASP A 290 31.76 1.74 -22.19
N ILE A 291 31.57 1.02 -23.31
CA ILE A 291 30.94 -0.30 -23.31
C ILE A 291 31.69 -1.32 -22.42
N SER A 292 33.01 -1.20 -22.30
CA SER A 292 33.81 -2.12 -21.48
C SER A 292 33.57 -1.87 -19.99
N ALA A 293 33.43 -0.61 -19.60
CA ALA A 293 33.07 -0.22 -18.24
C ALA A 293 31.63 -0.60 -17.90
N ILE A 294 30.69 -0.45 -18.84
CA ILE A 294 29.30 -0.88 -18.70
C ILE A 294 29.23 -2.40 -18.49
N GLU A 295 29.94 -3.18 -19.32
CA GLU A 295 29.98 -4.63 -19.21
C GLU A 295 30.57 -5.10 -17.87
N ALA A 296 31.65 -4.46 -17.41
CA ALA A 296 32.27 -4.81 -16.13
C ALA A 296 31.39 -4.51 -14.90
N ASN A 297 30.39 -3.63 -15.02
CA ASN A 297 29.53 -3.19 -13.92
C ASN A 297 28.05 -3.53 -14.14
N TRP A 298 27.75 -4.40 -15.10
CA TRP A 298 26.37 -4.75 -15.46
C TRP A 298 25.67 -5.52 -14.33
N VAL A 299 24.54 -4.99 -13.88
CA VAL A 299 23.64 -5.64 -12.92
C VAL A 299 22.50 -6.30 -13.69
N GLU A 300 22.49 -7.64 -13.77
CA GLU A 300 21.50 -8.37 -14.59
C GLU A 300 20.05 -8.09 -14.18
N SER A 301 19.78 -7.99 -12.87
CA SER A 301 18.47 -7.64 -12.33
C SER A 301 18.60 -6.48 -11.34
N PRO A 302 18.46 -5.22 -11.80
CA PRO A 302 18.53 -4.05 -10.93
C PRO A 302 17.48 -4.11 -9.80
N GLY A 303 17.86 -3.60 -8.63
CA GLY A 303 16.95 -3.45 -7.50
C GLY A 303 15.99 -2.26 -7.70
N MET A 304 15.12 -2.05 -6.70
CA MET A 304 14.19 -0.90 -6.72
C MET A 304 14.90 0.46 -6.69
N ASP A 305 16.15 0.51 -6.23
CA ASP A 305 16.99 1.71 -6.19
C ASP A 305 17.20 2.30 -7.59
N ALA A 306 17.34 1.45 -8.61
CA ALA A 306 17.40 1.89 -10.01
C ALA A 306 16.12 2.64 -10.41
N CYS A 307 14.95 2.12 -10.02
CA CYS A 307 13.65 2.74 -10.29
C CYS A 307 13.45 4.03 -9.49
N GLN A 308 13.83 4.04 -8.20
CA GLN A 308 13.62 5.15 -7.27
C GLN A 308 14.38 6.41 -7.67
N SER A 309 15.45 6.29 -8.47
CA SER A 309 16.16 7.44 -9.03
C SER A 309 15.24 8.41 -9.80
N CYS A 310 14.21 7.87 -10.49
CA CYS A 310 13.22 8.62 -11.24
C CYS A 310 11.80 8.52 -10.65
N HIS A 311 11.39 7.35 -10.17
CA HIS A 311 10.05 7.03 -9.68
C HIS A 311 9.94 7.12 -8.15
N LYS A 312 10.33 8.26 -7.59
CA LYS A 312 10.45 8.45 -6.14
C LYS A 312 9.13 8.28 -5.40
N GLN A 313 8.04 8.77 -6.00
CA GLN A 313 6.73 8.78 -5.37
C GLN A 313 6.07 7.39 -5.41
N GLU A 314 6.21 6.70 -6.53
CA GLU A 314 5.76 5.32 -6.70
C GLU A 314 6.54 4.40 -5.74
N ALA A 315 7.87 4.52 -5.69
CA ALA A 315 8.69 3.73 -4.76
C ALA A 315 8.36 4.01 -3.29
N ALA A 316 8.14 5.27 -2.92
CA ALA A 316 7.78 5.64 -1.55
C ALA A 316 6.44 5.02 -1.13
N THR A 317 5.41 5.10 -1.99
CA THR A 317 4.10 4.53 -1.67
C THR A 317 4.07 3.00 -1.78
N PHE A 318 4.88 2.40 -2.65
CA PHE A 318 4.96 0.94 -2.77
C PHE A 318 5.39 0.27 -1.47
N VAL A 319 6.42 0.82 -0.79
CA VAL A 319 6.92 0.23 0.46
C VAL A 319 5.99 0.45 1.65
N GLU A 320 5.02 1.36 1.56
CA GLU A 320 3.95 1.51 2.57
C GLU A 320 2.85 0.44 2.41
N GLY A 321 2.78 -0.22 1.26
CA GLY A 321 1.80 -1.26 0.96
C GLY A 321 2.26 -2.66 1.38
N LYS A 322 1.31 -3.57 1.59
CA LYS A 322 1.58 -4.99 1.94
C LYS A 322 2.47 -5.75 0.94
N HIS A 323 2.67 -5.26 -0.29
CA HIS A 323 3.55 -5.92 -1.28
C HIS A 323 5.00 -5.43 -1.18
N GLY A 324 5.23 -4.23 -0.65
CA GLY A 324 6.55 -3.63 -0.49
C GLY A 324 7.01 -3.46 0.95
N MET A 325 6.15 -3.77 1.94
CA MET A 325 6.35 -3.47 3.36
C MET A 325 7.69 -3.97 3.91
N ARG A 326 8.17 -5.14 3.49
CA ARG A 326 9.46 -5.70 3.95
C ARG A 326 10.68 -4.87 3.54
N ALA A 327 10.53 -3.94 2.59
CA ALA A 327 11.56 -3.00 2.16
C ALA A 327 11.35 -1.58 2.73
N HIS A 328 10.40 -1.38 3.65
CA HIS A 328 10.12 -0.07 4.22
C HIS A 328 11.32 0.44 5.06
N PRO A 329 11.77 1.70 4.86
CA PRO A 329 13.01 2.21 5.46
C PRO A 329 12.97 2.34 6.99
N GLU A 330 11.78 2.43 7.58
CA GLU A 330 11.60 2.47 9.04
C GLU A 330 11.62 1.08 9.69
N LEU A 331 11.66 -0.01 8.91
CA LEU A 331 11.86 -1.33 9.50
C LEU A 331 13.26 -1.44 10.10
N SER A 332 13.35 -2.09 11.25
CA SER A 332 14.64 -2.38 11.84
C SER A 332 15.41 -3.37 10.98
N GLY A 333 16.60 -2.97 10.51
CA GLY A 333 17.55 -3.89 9.90
C GLY A 333 18.11 -4.91 10.90
N PRO A 334 18.97 -5.84 10.44
CA PRO A 334 19.64 -6.81 11.31
C PRO A 334 20.32 -6.13 12.50
N ARG A 335 20.26 -6.75 13.68
CA ARG A 335 20.99 -6.25 14.85
C ARG A 335 22.47 -6.13 14.52
N LYS A 336 23.09 -5.06 15.05
CA LYS A 336 24.53 -4.85 14.90
C LYS A 336 25.28 -5.99 15.61
N GLU A 337 26.34 -6.48 14.97
CA GLU A 337 27.17 -7.51 15.58
C GLU A 337 27.69 -7.09 16.96
N PRO A 338 27.65 -7.99 17.95
CA PRO A 338 28.14 -7.69 19.28
C PRO A 338 29.66 -7.47 19.28
N GLN A 339 30.12 -6.47 20.02
CA GLN A 339 31.55 -6.13 20.07
C GLN A 339 32.37 -7.06 21.00
N ASN A 340 31.70 -7.74 21.95
CA ASN A 340 32.33 -8.65 22.90
C ASN A 340 32.78 -9.96 22.22
N ALA A 341 34.03 -10.38 22.43
CA ALA A 341 34.62 -11.57 21.80
C ALA A 341 33.82 -12.87 22.02
N MET A 342 33.23 -13.09 23.20
CA MET A 342 32.40 -14.26 23.48
C MET A 342 31.09 -14.22 22.67
N LEU A 343 30.46 -13.06 22.58
CA LEU A 343 29.22 -12.88 21.82
C LEU A 343 29.45 -12.90 20.30
N LYS A 344 30.65 -12.56 19.82
CA LYS A 344 31.03 -12.73 18.41
C LYS A 344 31.02 -14.19 17.99
N ILE A 345 31.48 -15.10 18.85
CA ILE A 345 31.40 -16.54 18.57
C ILE A 345 29.94 -16.98 18.51
N ALA A 346 29.10 -16.46 19.41
CA ALA A 346 27.66 -16.71 19.35
C ALA A 346 27.03 -16.17 18.05
N ALA A 347 27.48 -15.01 17.55
CA ALA A 347 26.98 -14.40 16.32
C ALA A 347 27.24 -15.25 15.06
N LEU A 348 28.26 -16.14 15.09
CA LEU A 348 28.47 -17.11 14.00
C LEU A 348 27.34 -18.15 13.90
N ILE A 349 26.61 -18.39 14.99
CA ILE A 349 25.51 -19.36 15.09
C ILE A 349 24.16 -18.63 15.07
N PHE A 350 24.10 -17.47 15.73
CA PHE A 350 22.92 -16.67 15.99
C PHE A 350 23.08 -15.32 15.30
N HIS A 351 22.63 -15.17 14.07
CA HIS A 351 22.65 -13.91 13.33
C HIS A 351 21.27 -13.60 12.76
N ASP A 352 20.99 -12.30 12.61
CA ASP A 352 19.80 -11.84 11.90
C ASP A 352 20.14 -11.68 10.42
N GLU A 353 19.17 -12.00 9.57
CA GLU A 353 19.21 -11.69 8.14
C GLU A 353 18.20 -10.57 7.84
N PRO A 354 18.45 -9.73 6.82
CA PRO A 354 17.44 -8.80 6.33
C PRO A 354 16.17 -9.55 5.92
N LEU A 355 15.01 -8.91 6.10
CA LEU A 355 13.75 -9.48 5.63
C LEU A 355 13.80 -9.64 4.10
N PRO A 356 13.66 -10.86 3.55
CA PRO A 356 13.58 -11.05 2.11
C PRO A 356 12.23 -10.55 1.58
N PRO A 357 12.08 -10.27 0.27
CA PRO A 357 10.78 -10.07 -0.36
C PRO A 357 9.75 -11.13 0.07
N MET A 358 8.48 -10.75 0.19
CA MET A 358 7.45 -11.67 0.67
C MET A 358 7.15 -12.72 -0.42
N PRO A 359 7.31 -14.02 -0.16
CA PRO A 359 6.87 -15.05 -1.10
C PRO A 359 5.34 -15.14 -1.09
N VAL A 360 4.76 -15.44 -2.25
CA VAL A 360 3.30 -15.63 -2.40
C VAL A 360 2.78 -16.73 -1.48
N SER A 361 3.60 -17.74 -1.19
CA SER A 361 3.28 -18.82 -0.25
C SER A 361 3.03 -18.38 1.20
N GLU A 362 3.49 -17.18 1.60
CA GLU A 362 3.27 -16.62 2.94
C GLU A 362 1.99 -15.76 3.02
N ALA A 363 1.24 -15.63 1.91
CA ALA A 363 0.01 -14.86 1.92
C ALA A 363 -1.10 -15.51 2.75
N LEU A 364 -1.85 -14.69 3.50
CA LEU A 364 -2.97 -15.14 4.34
C LEU A 364 -4.33 -15.12 3.60
N ILE A 365 -4.30 -15.10 2.27
CA ILE A 365 -5.48 -15.17 1.40
C ILE A 365 -5.26 -16.26 0.34
N PRO A 366 -6.33 -16.78 -0.28
CA PRO A 366 -6.18 -17.77 -1.34
C PRO A 366 -5.33 -17.25 -2.51
N MET A 367 -4.22 -17.93 -2.76
CA MET A 367 -3.31 -17.68 -3.87
C MET A 367 -3.25 -18.87 -4.82
N LYS A 368 -2.82 -18.63 -6.06
CA LYS A 368 -2.62 -19.70 -7.03
C LYS A 368 -1.43 -20.58 -6.62
N PRO A 369 -1.57 -21.92 -6.64
CA PRO A 369 -0.49 -22.82 -6.20
C PRO A 369 0.79 -22.71 -7.03
N ASP A 370 0.67 -22.46 -8.33
CA ASP A 370 1.80 -22.28 -9.25
C ASP A 370 2.55 -20.96 -9.00
N ALA A 371 1.89 -19.95 -8.44
CA ALA A 371 2.53 -18.69 -8.05
C ALA A 371 3.30 -18.76 -6.72
N ALA A 372 3.22 -19.87 -5.96
CA ALA A 372 3.79 -19.96 -4.61
C ALA A 372 5.31 -19.67 -4.51
N HIS A 373 6.04 -19.91 -5.60
CA HIS A 373 7.49 -19.67 -5.69
C HIS A 373 7.85 -18.23 -6.06
N LEU A 374 6.88 -17.41 -6.45
CA LEU A 374 7.07 -16.00 -6.77
C LEU A 374 7.15 -15.17 -5.49
N THR A 375 7.73 -13.99 -5.60
CA THR A 375 7.83 -13.02 -4.51
C THR A 375 7.24 -11.67 -4.92
N VAL A 376 6.75 -10.93 -3.95
CA VAL A 376 6.39 -9.51 -4.05
C VAL A 376 7.40 -8.69 -3.24
N GLY A 377 7.88 -7.61 -3.83
CA GLY A 377 8.93 -6.77 -3.22
C GLY A 377 9.78 -5.98 -4.20
N SER A 378 9.47 -6.05 -5.50
CA SER A 378 10.12 -5.26 -6.55
C SER A 378 9.07 -4.73 -7.53
N CYS A 379 9.41 -3.61 -8.20
CA CYS A 379 8.52 -2.96 -9.15
C CYS A 379 8.18 -3.85 -10.38
N ASN A 380 9.05 -4.80 -10.71
CA ASN A 380 8.86 -5.70 -11.86
C ASN A 380 7.86 -6.85 -11.58
N ALA A 381 7.35 -6.99 -10.36
CA ALA A 381 6.35 -8.01 -10.03
C ALA A 381 5.00 -7.77 -10.73
N CYS A 382 4.67 -6.51 -11.02
CA CYS A 382 3.40 -6.14 -11.66
C CYS A 382 3.57 -5.67 -13.11
N HIS A 383 4.64 -4.93 -13.41
CA HIS A 383 4.91 -4.41 -14.75
C HIS A 383 6.40 -4.52 -15.08
N LYS A 384 6.75 -5.10 -16.23
CA LYS A 384 8.17 -5.22 -16.60
C LYS A 384 8.69 -3.88 -17.15
N PRO A 385 9.91 -3.46 -16.78
CA PRO A 385 10.45 -2.16 -17.20
C PRO A 385 10.70 -2.05 -18.71
N HIS A 386 10.86 -3.19 -19.40
CA HIS A 386 11.03 -3.20 -20.85
C HIS A 386 9.70 -3.32 -21.60
N GLU A 387 8.58 -3.61 -20.95
CA GLU A 387 7.30 -3.81 -21.65
C GLU A 387 6.55 -2.49 -21.86
N GLN A 388 5.76 -2.43 -22.93
CA GLN A 388 5.14 -1.19 -23.41
C GLN A 388 3.79 -0.90 -22.75
N ASP A 389 3.09 -1.95 -22.31
CA ASP A 389 1.66 -1.92 -22.03
C ASP A 389 1.36 -2.25 -20.55
N LEU A 390 0.80 -1.27 -19.85
CA LEU A 390 0.39 -1.41 -18.46
C LEU A 390 -0.96 -2.14 -18.28
N LYS A 391 -1.61 -2.60 -19.36
CA LYS A 391 -2.84 -3.41 -19.27
C LYS A 391 -2.63 -4.69 -18.46
N VAL A 392 -1.48 -5.34 -18.63
CA VAL A 392 -1.10 -6.53 -17.84
C VAL A 392 -1.06 -6.17 -16.36
N ALA A 393 -0.42 -5.04 -16.02
CA ALA A 393 -0.32 -4.54 -14.66
C ALA A 393 -1.68 -4.14 -14.05
N ALA A 394 -2.65 -3.78 -14.90
CA ALA A 394 -3.96 -3.32 -14.45
C ALA A 394 -4.86 -4.47 -13.94
N VAL A 395 -4.71 -5.68 -14.49
CA VAL A 395 -5.56 -6.84 -14.18
C VAL A 395 -4.76 -8.13 -14.03
N GLU A 396 -4.07 -8.53 -15.10
CA GLU A 396 -3.51 -9.88 -15.24
C GLU A 396 -2.40 -10.16 -14.23
N ALA A 397 -1.54 -9.18 -13.92
CA ALA A 397 -0.46 -9.33 -12.94
C ALA A 397 -0.97 -9.55 -11.50
N CYS A 398 -2.16 -9.04 -11.18
CA CYS A 398 -2.80 -9.33 -9.90
C CYS A 398 -3.38 -10.75 -9.92
N ALA A 399 -4.13 -11.06 -10.98
CA ALA A 399 -4.82 -12.34 -11.15
C ALA A 399 -3.86 -13.52 -11.44
N SER A 400 -2.59 -13.28 -11.74
CA SER A 400 -1.57 -14.34 -11.86
C SER A 400 -1.16 -14.93 -10.51
N CYS A 401 -1.41 -14.22 -9.40
CA CYS A 401 -1.10 -14.69 -8.05
C CYS A 401 -2.35 -14.89 -7.20
N HIS A 402 -3.31 -13.97 -7.26
CA HIS A 402 -4.53 -14.01 -6.45
C HIS A 402 -5.54 -15.04 -6.98
N ASP A 403 -6.16 -15.80 -6.07
CA ASP A 403 -7.13 -16.85 -6.42
C ASP A 403 -8.36 -16.87 -5.51
N ASP A 404 -8.58 -15.81 -4.75
CA ASP A 404 -9.76 -15.64 -3.89
C ASP A 404 -11.06 -15.43 -4.71
N ALA A 405 -12.21 -15.55 -4.03
CA ALA A 405 -13.53 -15.46 -4.66
C ALA A 405 -13.76 -14.10 -5.33
N HIS A 406 -13.29 -13.00 -4.72
CA HIS A 406 -13.40 -11.65 -5.25
C HIS A 406 -12.59 -11.49 -6.54
N THR A 407 -11.34 -11.93 -6.54
CA THR A 407 -10.49 -11.90 -7.74
C THR A 407 -11.10 -12.72 -8.88
N LYS A 408 -11.66 -13.90 -8.59
CA LYS A 408 -12.33 -14.74 -9.60
C LYS A 408 -13.61 -14.10 -10.13
N ALA A 409 -14.39 -13.47 -9.26
CA ALA A 409 -15.66 -12.86 -9.62
C ALA A 409 -15.48 -11.64 -10.55
N TYR A 410 -14.35 -10.93 -10.46
CA TYR A 410 -14.02 -9.79 -11.32
C TYR A 410 -14.26 -10.08 -12.81
N PHE A 411 -13.82 -11.23 -13.31
CA PHE A 411 -13.93 -11.59 -14.73
C PHE A 411 -15.37 -11.81 -15.23
N THR A 412 -16.36 -11.75 -14.35
CA THR A 412 -17.79 -11.81 -14.70
C THR A 412 -18.55 -10.53 -14.33
N SER A 413 -17.85 -9.56 -13.74
CA SER A 413 -18.45 -8.32 -13.23
C SER A 413 -18.82 -7.35 -14.37
N PRO A 414 -19.72 -6.38 -14.11
CA PRO A 414 -19.96 -5.27 -15.02
C PRO A 414 -18.69 -4.45 -15.30
N HIS A 415 -17.82 -4.29 -14.30
CA HIS A 415 -16.57 -3.55 -14.41
C HIS A 415 -15.61 -4.17 -15.43
N PHE A 416 -15.44 -5.49 -15.38
CA PHE A 416 -14.61 -6.19 -16.37
C PHE A 416 -15.19 -6.12 -17.78
N ARG A 417 -16.52 -6.23 -17.93
CA ARG A 417 -17.18 -6.08 -19.23
C ARG A 417 -16.95 -4.70 -19.85
N LEU A 418 -16.96 -3.64 -19.04
CA LEU A 418 -16.62 -2.29 -19.51
C LEU A 418 -15.13 -2.18 -19.88
N TRP A 419 -14.26 -2.83 -19.10
CA TRP A 419 -12.84 -2.92 -19.44
C TRP A 419 -12.59 -3.65 -20.77
N GLU A 420 -13.23 -4.78 -21.02
CA GLU A 420 -13.16 -5.47 -22.31
C GLU A 420 -13.68 -4.60 -23.45
N ALA A 421 -14.77 -3.84 -23.22
CA ALA A 421 -15.30 -2.92 -24.21
C ALA A 421 -14.31 -1.79 -24.54
N GLU A 422 -13.61 -1.23 -23.55
CA GLU A 422 -12.54 -0.25 -23.79
C GLU A 422 -11.38 -0.84 -24.58
N LEU A 423 -10.93 -2.05 -24.21
CA LEU A 423 -9.86 -2.73 -24.93
C LEU A 423 -10.22 -3.01 -26.39
N ALA A 424 -11.49 -3.26 -26.66
CA ALA A 424 -12.03 -3.42 -28.02
C ALA A 424 -12.27 -2.08 -28.76
N GLY A 425 -12.05 -0.93 -28.10
CA GLY A 425 -12.34 0.40 -28.65
C GLY A 425 -13.83 0.73 -28.76
N ALA A 426 -14.70 -0.05 -28.10
CA ALA A 426 -16.15 0.14 -28.08
C ALA A 426 -16.65 0.92 -26.84
N GLY A 427 -15.86 0.95 -25.76
CA GLY A 427 -16.13 1.70 -24.54
C GLY A 427 -15.50 3.10 -24.52
N GLU A 428 -16.07 4.01 -23.72
CA GLU A 428 -15.45 5.32 -23.45
C GLU A 428 -14.17 5.13 -22.60
N PRO A 429 -13.06 5.85 -22.86
CA PRO A 429 -11.87 5.75 -22.02
C PRO A 429 -12.14 6.09 -20.55
N GLY A 430 -11.78 5.18 -19.64
CA GLY A 430 -12.00 5.28 -18.19
C GLY A 430 -13.37 4.76 -17.70
N SER A 431 -14.24 4.24 -18.57
CA SER A 431 -15.47 3.53 -18.20
C SER A 431 -15.25 2.13 -17.59
N GLY A 432 -14.18 1.45 -18.00
CA GLY A 432 -13.72 0.19 -17.46
C GLY A 432 -12.99 0.39 -16.14
N VAL A 433 -13.23 -0.50 -15.18
CA VAL A 433 -12.58 -0.47 -13.87
C VAL A 433 -11.76 -1.74 -13.72
N THR A 434 -10.46 -1.59 -13.47
CA THR A 434 -9.50 -2.69 -13.31
C THR A 434 -9.16 -2.96 -11.85
N CYS A 435 -8.44 -4.05 -11.56
CA CYS A 435 -7.91 -4.32 -10.23
C CYS A 435 -7.09 -3.12 -9.71
N ALA A 436 -6.22 -2.57 -10.58
CA ALA A 436 -5.40 -1.41 -10.26
C ALA A 436 -6.22 -0.13 -10.06
N ASP A 437 -7.36 0.05 -10.71
CA ASP A 437 -8.20 1.24 -10.50
C ASP A 437 -8.81 1.29 -9.09
N CYS A 438 -9.20 0.14 -8.54
CA CYS A 438 -9.77 0.06 -7.19
C CYS A 438 -8.68 0.04 -6.11
N HIS A 439 -7.64 -0.78 -6.28
CA HIS A 439 -6.64 -1.00 -5.24
C HIS A 439 -5.48 0.00 -5.29
N MET A 440 -5.16 0.52 -6.47
CA MET A 440 -4.05 1.45 -6.73
C MET A 440 -4.55 2.69 -7.49
N PRO A 441 -5.59 3.39 -6.98
CA PRO A 441 -6.24 4.44 -7.75
C PRO A 441 -5.25 5.54 -8.14
N LYS A 442 -5.47 6.11 -9.32
CA LYS A 442 -4.82 7.38 -9.65
C LYS A 442 -5.41 8.48 -8.79
N ILE A 443 -4.55 9.21 -8.11
CA ILE A 443 -4.95 10.34 -7.27
C ILE A 443 -4.14 11.58 -7.65
N GLU A 444 -4.67 12.76 -7.31
CA GLU A 444 -3.93 14.01 -7.45
C GLU A 444 -3.09 14.30 -6.22
N ALA A 445 -1.81 14.57 -6.44
CA ALA A 445 -0.91 15.10 -5.42
C ALA A 445 -0.11 16.26 -6.01
N ARG A 446 -0.08 17.40 -5.29
CA ARG A 446 0.63 18.62 -5.70
C ARG A 446 0.27 19.07 -7.14
N GLY A 447 -1.00 18.94 -7.52
CA GLY A 447 -1.50 19.32 -8.85
C GLY A 447 -1.12 18.36 -9.98
N LYS A 448 -0.63 17.16 -9.67
CA LYS A 448 -0.31 16.13 -10.66
C LYS A 448 -0.98 14.81 -10.30
N ALA A 449 -1.52 14.13 -11.31
CA ALA A 449 -2.03 12.78 -11.15
C ALA A 449 -0.87 11.77 -11.07
N PHE A 450 -0.94 10.83 -10.15
CA PHE A 450 -0.03 9.68 -10.07
C PHE A 450 -0.78 8.44 -9.61
N THR A 451 -0.26 7.26 -9.92
CA THR A 451 -0.83 5.99 -9.45
C THR A 451 -0.36 5.72 -8.02
N MET A 452 -1.29 5.54 -7.07
CA MET A 452 -0.96 5.15 -5.71
C MET A 452 -0.44 3.70 -5.70
N HIS A 453 0.85 3.48 -5.39
CA HIS A 453 1.42 2.12 -5.36
C HIS A 453 1.25 1.41 -4.01
N ASN A 454 0.71 2.10 -3.01
CA ASN A 454 0.18 1.47 -1.81
C ASN A 454 -1.21 0.88 -2.12
N GLN A 455 -1.20 -0.36 -2.60
CA GLN A 455 -2.38 -1.15 -2.96
C GLN A 455 -3.42 -1.39 -1.84
N ASN A 456 -3.14 -0.95 -0.60
CA ASN A 456 -4.03 -1.05 0.55
C ASN A 456 -4.34 0.31 1.19
N ALA A 457 -3.84 1.42 0.66
CA ALA A 457 -4.05 2.76 1.22
C ALA A 457 -5.53 3.15 1.35
N TYR A 458 -6.35 2.66 0.43
CA TYR A 458 -7.79 2.95 0.34
C TYR A 458 -8.69 1.75 0.63
N PHE A 459 -8.11 0.61 1.05
CA PHE A 459 -8.87 -0.63 1.19
C PHE A 459 -9.40 -0.87 2.60
N ARG A 460 -8.78 -0.30 3.64
CA ARG A 460 -9.19 -0.50 5.03
C ARG A 460 -9.20 0.83 5.82
N PRO A 461 -10.38 1.29 6.31
CA PRO A 461 -11.70 0.72 6.03
C PRO A 461 -12.06 0.96 4.54
N ASN A 462 -12.95 0.15 3.97
CA ASN A 462 -13.14 0.10 2.51
C ASN A 462 -13.83 1.36 1.95
N GLU A 463 -14.48 2.14 2.81
CA GLU A 463 -15.10 3.43 2.48
C GLU A 463 -14.09 4.49 2.04
N LYS A 464 -12.79 4.29 2.33
CA LYS A 464 -11.72 5.10 1.76
C LYS A 464 -11.70 5.06 0.22
N MET A 465 -12.27 4.03 -0.41
CA MET A 465 -12.42 3.94 -1.87
C MET A 465 -13.48 4.91 -2.43
N ILE A 466 -14.43 5.39 -1.61
CA ILE A 466 -15.59 6.16 -2.09
C ILE A 466 -15.15 7.31 -2.98
N ARG A 467 -14.22 8.16 -2.50
CA ARG A 467 -13.80 9.37 -3.22
C ARG A 467 -12.87 9.09 -4.41
N PRO A 468 -11.76 8.36 -4.25
CA PRO A 468 -10.82 8.15 -5.35
C PRO A 468 -11.33 7.16 -6.41
N VAL A 469 -12.27 6.27 -6.07
CA VAL A 469 -12.73 5.19 -6.96
C VAL A 469 -14.21 5.35 -7.31
N CYS A 470 -15.11 5.13 -6.34
CA CYS A 470 -16.53 4.87 -6.60
C CYS A 470 -17.28 6.11 -7.10
N SER A 471 -17.02 7.27 -6.49
CA SER A 471 -17.71 8.54 -6.79
C SER A 471 -17.42 9.13 -8.16
N ASN A 472 -16.49 8.55 -8.93
CA ASN A 472 -16.31 8.90 -10.34
C ASN A 472 -17.47 8.40 -11.21
N CYS A 473 -18.11 7.29 -10.80
CA CYS A 473 -19.09 6.58 -11.63
C CYS A 473 -20.43 6.35 -10.92
N HIS A 474 -20.47 6.42 -9.59
CA HIS A 474 -21.63 6.11 -8.76
C HIS A 474 -21.98 7.26 -7.82
N SER A 475 -23.24 7.36 -7.42
CA SER A 475 -23.62 8.25 -6.33
C SER A 475 -22.98 7.82 -5.00
N LEU A 476 -22.91 8.76 -4.07
CA LEU A 476 -22.40 8.51 -2.72
C LEU A 476 -23.21 7.41 -2.01
N GLU A 477 -24.53 7.49 -2.09
CA GLU A 477 -25.45 6.52 -1.49
C GLU A 477 -25.20 5.10 -2.02
N PHE A 478 -25.18 4.94 -3.34
CA PHE A 478 -24.90 3.64 -3.96
C PHE A 478 -23.52 3.10 -3.57
N SER A 479 -22.52 3.99 -3.47
CA SER A 479 -21.16 3.60 -3.08
C SER A 479 -21.08 3.12 -1.63
N ILE A 480 -21.74 3.81 -0.69
CA ILE A 480 -21.79 3.41 0.73
C ILE A 480 -22.50 2.07 0.85
N ASP A 481 -23.68 1.94 0.24
CA ASP A 481 -24.49 0.73 0.28
C ASP A 481 -23.74 -0.47 -0.32
N ALA A 482 -23.05 -0.27 -1.45
CA ALA A 482 -22.29 -1.31 -2.11
C ALA A 482 -21.05 -1.77 -1.33
N LEU A 483 -20.36 -0.85 -0.66
CA LEU A 483 -19.18 -1.17 0.16
C LEU A 483 -19.56 -1.83 1.49
N ALA A 484 -20.74 -1.54 2.03
CA ALA A 484 -21.24 -2.15 3.26
C ALA A 484 -21.80 -3.56 3.04
N ASP A 485 -22.10 -3.97 1.80
CA ASP A 485 -22.62 -5.28 1.45
C ASP A 485 -21.49 -6.31 1.24
N PRO A 486 -21.25 -7.25 2.18
CA PRO A 486 -20.13 -8.18 2.10
C PRO A 486 -20.27 -9.18 0.95
N GLU A 487 -21.49 -9.57 0.57
CA GLU A 487 -21.72 -10.48 -0.57
C GLU A 487 -21.41 -9.76 -1.88
N LEU A 488 -21.77 -8.48 -1.96
CA LEU A 488 -21.45 -7.66 -3.13
C LEU A 488 -19.94 -7.40 -3.23
N VAL A 489 -19.25 -7.14 -2.12
CA VAL A 489 -17.78 -7.05 -2.09
C VAL A 489 -17.16 -8.36 -2.55
N GLU A 490 -17.58 -9.52 -2.01
CA GLU A 490 -17.03 -10.83 -2.41
C GLU A 490 -17.30 -11.17 -3.87
N SER A 491 -18.43 -10.74 -4.44
CA SER A 491 -18.77 -10.95 -5.85
C SER A 491 -18.18 -9.89 -6.80
N ASN A 492 -17.23 -9.07 -6.34
CA ASN A 492 -16.62 -7.98 -7.10
C ASN A 492 -17.67 -7.03 -7.71
N PHE A 493 -18.65 -6.65 -6.89
CA PHE A 493 -19.71 -5.73 -7.26
C PHE A 493 -20.56 -6.20 -8.46
N ASN A 494 -20.73 -7.52 -8.61
CA ASN A 494 -21.56 -8.09 -9.66
C ASN A 494 -23.05 -8.07 -9.29
N GLY A 495 -23.64 -6.87 -9.26
CA GLY A 495 -25.04 -6.70 -8.93
C GLY A 495 -25.36 -5.30 -8.41
N ARG A 496 -26.34 -5.24 -7.51
CA ARG A 496 -26.73 -4.03 -6.78
C ARG A 496 -26.69 -4.34 -5.28
N PRO A 497 -26.44 -3.35 -4.42
CA PRO A 497 -26.47 -3.55 -2.99
C PRO A 497 -27.83 -4.07 -2.54
N SER A 498 -27.81 -5.06 -1.65
CA SER A 498 -28.98 -5.60 -0.98
C SER A 498 -29.32 -4.86 0.32
N LEU A 499 -28.36 -4.09 0.83
CA LEU A 499 -28.44 -3.31 2.05
C LEU A 499 -28.54 -1.82 1.72
N HIS A 500 -29.26 -1.08 2.57
CA HIS A 500 -29.27 0.38 2.55
C HIS A 500 -28.75 0.92 3.88
N ILE A 501 -27.78 1.83 3.81
CA ILE A 501 -27.13 2.44 4.95
C ILE A 501 -27.75 3.82 5.21
N PRO A 502 -28.38 4.05 6.38
CA PRO A 502 -29.23 5.22 6.61
C PRO A 502 -28.45 6.52 6.89
N SER A 503 -27.14 6.57 6.62
CA SER A 503 -26.29 7.72 7.01
C SER A 503 -26.76 9.03 6.41
N ILE A 504 -27.06 8.98 5.11
CA ILE A 504 -27.48 10.14 4.34
C ILE A 504 -28.88 10.56 4.79
N ASP A 505 -29.78 9.60 4.98
CA ASP A 505 -31.13 9.85 5.51
C ASP A 505 -31.10 10.57 6.85
N TRP A 506 -30.25 10.10 7.77
CA TRP A 506 -30.09 10.72 9.08
C TRP A 506 -29.55 12.15 8.97
N ALA A 507 -28.52 12.36 8.15
CA ALA A 507 -27.94 13.68 7.91
C ALA A 507 -28.98 14.66 7.33
N LEU A 508 -29.71 14.25 6.29
CA LEU A 508 -30.79 15.04 5.69
C LEU A 508 -31.96 15.29 6.65
N SER A 509 -32.31 14.31 7.48
CA SER A 509 -33.39 14.48 8.47
C SER A 509 -33.06 15.53 9.52
N ARG A 510 -31.77 15.79 9.76
CA ARG A 510 -31.32 16.78 10.74
C ARG A 510 -31.33 18.18 10.14
N THR A 511 -30.86 18.36 8.90
CA THR A 511 -30.93 19.66 8.22
C THR A 511 -32.38 20.14 8.09
N ARG A 512 -33.29 19.25 7.65
CA ARG A 512 -34.74 19.54 7.57
C ARG A 512 -35.42 19.86 8.91
N ARG A 513 -34.82 19.46 10.04
CA ARG A 513 -35.34 19.76 11.39
C ARG A 513 -34.77 21.06 11.97
N ALA A 514 -33.68 21.56 11.39
CA ALA A 514 -33.02 22.81 11.78
C ALA A 514 -33.57 24.02 11.02
N GLU A 515 -34.14 23.80 9.83
CA GLU A 515 -35.01 24.71 9.09
C GLU A 515 -36.42 24.78 9.71
#